data_AF-A0A271J2W3-F1
#
_entry.id   AF-A0A271J2W3-F1
#
_cell.length_a   1.000
_cell.length_b   1.000
_cell.length_c   1.000
_cell.angle_alpha   90.00
_cell.angle_beta   90.00
_cell.angle_gamma   90.00
#
_symmetry.space_group_name_H-M   'P 1'
#
loop_
_entity.id
_entity.type
_entity.pdbx_description
1 polymer ?
#
loop_
_entity_poly.entity_id
_entity_poly.type
_entity_poly.pdbx_seq_one_letter_code
_entity_poly.pdbx_strand_id
1 'polypeptide(L)'
;MTDLLREYLPTAPDLGLYVAPDLPAAKLRAALADYAPEVDPDAVVALYDATRLGSAKDGAVFLDDRLVFQNNDLQPARTIRYEDIVGVRAKRKLLGGREVQIDLNRARATVTETLDFSGQPGAAEYVERFLQQVLAVGVRPEAPAPDPTADGGTDHLAVAEALDRLVALGRLAEADRQRMLDALGDG
;
A
#
# COMPACT_ATOMS: atom_id res chain seq x y z
N MET A 1 -9.16 2.37 -4.80
CA MET A 1 -8.73 1.68 -3.57
C MET A 1 -9.91 1.29 -2.69
N THR A 2 -10.83 2.20 -2.40
CA THR A 2 -12.06 1.94 -1.62
C THR A 2 -12.79 0.67 -2.07
N ASP A 3 -12.90 0.43 -3.38
CA ASP A 3 -13.52 -0.78 -3.92
C ASP A 3 -12.77 -2.06 -3.53
N LEU A 4 -11.43 -2.06 -3.57
CA LEU A 4 -10.61 -3.19 -3.12
C LEU A 4 -10.78 -3.44 -1.62
N LEU A 5 -10.82 -2.38 -0.81
CA LEU A 5 -11.08 -2.53 0.64
C LEU A 5 -12.42 -3.22 0.88
N ARG A 6 -13.47 -2.78 0.19
CA ARG A 6 -14.83 -3.35 0.31
C ARG A 6 -14.95 -4.76 -0.27
N GLU A 7 -14.16 -5.09 -1.28
CA GLU A 7 -14.15 -6.41 -1.91
C GLU A 7 -13.40 -7.45 -1.06
N TYR A 8 -12.28 -7.06 -0.44
CA TYR A 8 -11.37 -8.01 0.22
C TYR A 8 -11.47 -8.02 1.75
N LEU A 9 -11.99 -6.96 2.38
CA LEU A 9 -12.26 -6.93 3.81
C LEU A 9 -13.74 -7.17 4.08
N PRO A 10 -14.10 -8.22 4.83
CA PRO A 10 -15.48 -8.43 5.25
C PRO A 10 -15.83 -7.59 6.49
N THR A 11 -17.11 -7.27 6.67
CA THR A 11 -17.63 -6.96 8.01
C THR A 11 -17.79 -8.29 8.75
N ALA A 12 -16.82 -8.61 9.60
CA ALA A 12 -16.75 -9.83 10.41
C ALA A 12 -16.39 -9.46 11.87
N PRO A 13 -17.37 -9.07 12.69
CA PRO A 13 -17.14 -8.61 14.06
C PRO A 13 -16.44 -9.63 14.97
N ASP A 14 -16.65 -10.92 14.73
CA ASP A 14 -15.99 -12.04 15.42
C ASP A 14 -14.48 -12.10 15.15
N LEU A 15 -14.04 -11.58 13.99
CA LEU A 15 -12.64 -11.41 13.61
C LEU A 15 -12.11 -9.99 13.89
N GLY A 16 -12.93 -9.12 14.49
CA GLY A 16 -12.58 -7.71 14.72
C GLY A 16 -12.53 -6.87 13.45
N LEU A 17 -13.12 -7.31 12.33
CA LEU A 17 -13.16 -6.56 11.08
C LEU A 17 -14.51 -5.86 10.89
N TYR A 18 -14.46 -4.58 10.53
CA TYR A 18 -15.62 -3.73 10.28
C TYR A 18 -15.38 -2.88 9.04
N VAL A 19 -16.38 -2.75 8.17
CA VAL A 19 -16.28 -1.97 6.94
C VAL A 19 -17.47 -1.02 6.83
N ALA A 20 -17.23 0.21 6.37
CA ALA A 20 -18.27 1.20 6.16
C ALA A 20 -19.35 0.66 5.19
N PRO A 21 -20.66 0.91 5.46
CA PRO A 21 -21.19 1.83 6.48
C PRO A 21 -21.31 1.24 7.89
N ASP A 22 -20.97 -0.03 8.09
CA ASP A 22 -21.21 -0.78 9.35
C ASP A 22 -20.05 -0.63 10.36
N LEU A 23 -19.49 0.57 10.49
CA LEU A 23 -18.42 0.87 11.45
C LEU A 23 -19.00 1.22 12.84
N PRO A 24 -18.64 0.49 13.91
CA PRO A 24 -19.09 0.84 15.25
C PRO A 24 -18.48 2.17 15.70
N ALA A 25 -19.31 3.21 15.84
CA ALA A 25 -18.86 4.58 16.16
C ALA A 25 -17.97 4.66 17.42
N ALA A 26 -18.25 3.84 18.44
CA ALA A 26 -17.44 3.80 19.66
C ALA A 26 -16.02 3.26 19.41
N LYS A 27 -15.87 2.24 18.55
CA LYS A 27 -14.57 1.66 18.19
C LYS A 27 -13.78 2.59 17.28
N LEU A 28 -14.45 3.18 16.28
CA LEU A 28 -13.83 4.17 15.41
C LEU A 28 -13.29 5.35 16.22
N ARG A 29 -14.10 5.93 17.11
CA ARG A 29 -13.65 7.01 17.99
C ARG A 29 -12.48 6.60 18.88
N ALA A 30 -12.48 5.37 19.40
CA ALA A 30 -11.37 4.87 20.22
C ALA A 30 -10.08 4.75 19.41
N ALA A 31 -10.11 4.14 18.22
CA ALA A 31 -8.96 4.01 17.34
C ALA A 31 -8.38 5.38 16.92
N LEU A 32 -9.24 6.31 16.50
CA LEU A 32 -8.83 7.66 16.10
C LEU A 32 -8.22 8.43 17.28
N ALA A 33 -8.82 8.35 18.47
CA ALA A 33 -8.27 9.03 19.63
C ALA A 33 -6.94 8.45 20.13
N ASP A 34 -6.68 7.16 19.89
CA ASP A 34 -5.52 6.46 20.42
C ASP A 34 -4.32 6.54 19.46
N TYR A 35 -4.50 6.16 18.20
CA TYR A 35 -3.38 6.00 17.26
C TYR A 35 -3.57 6.68 15.89
N ALA A 36 -4.72 7.30 15.61
CA ALA A 36 -4.96 7.99 14.35
C ALA A 36 -5.69 9.35 14.51
N PRO A 37 -5.19 10.28 15.36
CA PRO A 37 -5.92 11.49 15.74
C PRO A 37 -6.07 12.51 14.60
N GLU A 38 -5.22 12.42 13.58
CA GLU A 38 -5.25 13.28 12.39
C GLU A 38 -6.17 12.77 11.27
N VAL A 39 -6.76 11.58 11.44
CA VAL A 39 -7.63 10.97 10.43
C VAL A 39 -9.06 11.48 10.61
N ASP A 40 -9.64 11.95 9.51
CA ASP A 40 -11.06 12.27 9.41
C ASP A 40 -11.90 10.97 9.57
N PRO A 41 -12.84 10.90 10.55
CA PRO A 41 -13.72 9.75 10.71
C PRO A 41 -14.45 9.33 9.43
N ASP A 42 -14.85 10.29 8.59
CA ASP A 42 -15.63 10.01 7.37
C ASP A 42 -14.77 9.45 6.24
N ALA A 43 -13.43 9.59 6.33
CA ALA A 43 -12.49 9.00 5.39
C ALA A 43 -12.16 7.53 5.71
N VAL A 44 -12.59 7.01 6.87
CA VAL A 44 -12.32 5.62 7.25
C VAL A 44 -13.24 4.67 6.50
N VAL A 45 -12.63 3.76 5.73
CA VAL A 45 -13.34 2.74 4.95
C VAL A 45 -13.49 1.45 5.74
N ALA A 46 -12.46 1.05 6.48
CA ALA A 46 -12.48 -0.15 7.30
C ALA A 46 -11.70 0.01 8.60
N LEU A 47 -12.03 -0.80 9.60
CA LEU A 47 -11.38 -0.87 10.89
C LEU A 47 -11.11 -2.33 11.25
N TYR A 48 -9.89 -2.60 11.68
CA TYR A 48 -9.48 -3.84 12.31
C TYR A 48 -9.20 -3.57 13.80
N ASP A 49 -9.90 -4.28 14.67
CA ASP A 49 -9.71 -4.27 16.11
C ASP A 49 -8.92 -5.52 16.54
N ALA A 50 -7.65 -5.33 16.88
CA ALA A 50 -6.77 -6.42 17.33
C ALA A 50 -6.93 -6.73 18.82
N THR A 51 -7.72 -5.96 19.56
CA THR A 51 -7.81 -6.06 21.00
C THR A 51 -8.70 -7.23 21.42
N ARG A 52 -8.26 -8.03 22.40
CA ARG A 52 -9.03 -9.18 22.89
C ARG A 52 -10.35 -8.79 23.57
N LEU A 53 -10.38 -7.59 24.15
CA LEU A 53 -11.56 -7.06 24.85
C LEU A 53 -12.40 -6.12 23.95
N GLY A 54 -12.01 -5.94 22.69
CA GLY A 54 -12.77 -5.16 21.72
C GLY A 54 -12.77 -3.64 21.95
N SER A 55 -11.71 -3.07 22.52
CA SER A 55 -11.57 -1.62 22.71
C SER A 55 -11.15 -0.87 21.44
N ALA A 56 -10.66 -1.55 20.41
CA ALA A 56 -10.14 -0.98 19.16
C ALA A 56 -8.97 0.01 19.32
N LYS A 57 -8.28 -0.04 20.46
CA LYS A 57 -7.06 0.75 20.71
C LYS A 57 -5.79 0.16 20.08
N ASP A 58 -5.86 -1.12 19.72
CA ASP A 58 -4.85 -1.78 18.90
C ASP A 58 -5.53 -2.31 17.63
N GLY A 59 -4.78 -2.35 16.53
CA GLY A 59 -5.25 -2.78 15.23
C GLY A 59 -4.94 -1.76 14.15
N ALA A 60 -5.84 -1.58 13.19
CA ALA A 60 -5.62 -0.70 12.05
C ALA A 60 -6.90 0.02 11.60
N VAL A 61 -6.74 1.25 11.13
CA VAL A 61 -7.76 1.95 10.31
C VAL A 61 -7.28 2.00 8.87
N PHE A 62 -8.18 1.75 7.94
CA PHE A 62 -7.93 1.74 6.50
C PHE A 62 -8.65 2.90 5.84
N LEU A 63 -7.89 3.74 5.14
CA LEU A 63 -8.37 4.83 4.30
C LEU A 63 -8.22 4.41 2.83
N ASP A 64 -8.59 5.30 1.91
CA ASP A 64 -8.47 5.09 0.46
C ASP A 64 -7.03 5.19 -0.06
N ASP A 65 -6.10 5.81 0.65
CA ASP A 65 -4.72 6.03 0.22
C ASP A 65 -3.67 5.31 1.09
N ARG A 66 -4.03 5.01 2.34
CA ARG A 66 -3.13 4.44 3.35
C ARG A 66 -3.87 3.64 4.41
N LEU A 67 -3.10 2.93 5.21
CA LEU A 67 -3.55 2.41 6.51
C LEU A 67 -2.71 3.02 7.63
N VAL A 68 -3.33 3.22 8.79
CA VAL A 68 -2.66 3.61 10.03
C VAL A 68 -2.88 2.51 11.05
N PHE A 69 -1.84 2.03 11.71
CA PHE A 69 -1.95 0.91 12.64
C PHE A 69 -1.08 1.08 13.89
N GLN A 70 -1.48 0.39 14.94
CA GLN A 70 -0.76 0.25 16.20
C GLN A 70 -0.93 -1.18 16.70
N ASN A 71 0.17 -1.86 17.04
CA ASN A 71 0.13 -3.23 17.57
C ASN A 71 -0.05 -3.27 19.09
N ASN A 72 0.38 -2.22 19.78
CA ASN A 72 0.26 -1.99 21.22
C ASN A 72 0.61 -0.52 21.52
N ASP A 73 0.24 -0.06 22.71
CA ASP A 73 0.49 1.27 23.24
C ASP A 73 1.96 1.56 23.61
N LEU A 74 2.87 0.58 23.44
CA LEU A 74 4.29 0.73 23.73
C LEU A 74 5.10 1.21 22.52
N GLN A 75 4.51 1.18 21.33
CA GLN A 75 5.15 1.60 20.08
C GLN A 75 4.34 2.71 19.41
N PRO A 76 5.02 3.67 18.73
CA PRO A 76 4.30 4.70 18.00
C PRO A 76 3.49 4.07 16.86
N ALA A 77 2.32 4.66 16.61
CA ALA A 77 1.52 4.35 15.45
C ALA A 77 2.33 4.46 14.15
N ARG A 78 1.97 3.61 13.18
CA ARG A 78 2.64 3.50 11.90
C ARG A 78 1.66 3.81 10.78
N THR A 79 2.12 4.58 9.81
CA THR A 79 1.37 4.88 8.58
C THR A 79 2.05 4.20 7.40
N ILE A 80 1.26 3.48 6.61
CA ILE A 80 1.70 2.81 5.38
C ILE A 80 0.82 3.31 4.23
N ARG A 81 1.42 4.04 3.29
CA ARG A 81 0.76 4.35 2.02
C ARG A 81 0.75 3.11 1.15
N TYR A 82 -0.35 2.89 0.46
CA TYR A 82 -0.49 1.71 -0.40
C TYR A 82 0.52 1.69 -1.55
N GLU A 83 0.89 2.87 -2.07
CA GLU A 83 1.89 3.02 -3.15
C GLU A 83 3.32 2.62 -2.73
N ASP A 84 3.62 2.62 -1.44
CA ASP A 84 4.94 2.28 -0.93
C ASP A 84 5.12 0.76 -0.77
N ILE A 85 4.04 -0.03 -0.88
CA ILE A 85 4.06 -1.48 -0.64
C ILE A 85 4.76 -2.19 -1.80
N VAL A 86 5.83 -2.93 -1.48
CA VAL A 86 6.62 -3.73 -2.44
C VAL A 86 6.65 -5.22 -2.10
N GLY A 87 6.16 -5.61 -0.93
CA GLY A 87 6.05 -7.02 -0.53
C GLY A 87 5.08 -7.21 0.63
N VAL A 88 4.38 -8.35 0.64
CA VAL A 88 3.41 -8.71 1.69
C VAL A 88 3.54 -10.20 1.96
N ARG A 89 3.69 -10.58 3.24
CA ARG A 89 3.73 -11.98 3.67
C ARG A 89 3.10 -12.19 5.04
N ALA A 90 2.13 -13.10 5.16
CA ALA A 90 1.71 -13.57 6.46
C ALA A 90 2.67 -14.62 7.04
N LYS A 91 2.84 -14.61 8.35
CA LYS A 91 3.56 -15.62 9.12
C LYS A 91 2.74 -16.10 10.30
N ARG A 92 2.96 -17.35 10.68
CA ARG A 92 2.50 -17.89 11.96
C ARG A 92 3.53 -17.61 13.04
N LYS A 93 3.08 -17.19 14.22
CA LYS A 93 3.95 -16.95 15.38
C LYS A 93 4.13 -18.25 16.18
N LEU A 94 5.28 -18.40 16.83
CA LEU A 94 5.65 -19.61 17.58
C LEU A 94 4.67 -19.93 18.72
N LEU A 95 4.14 -18.90 19.38
CA LEU A 95 3.23 -19.01 20.53
C LEU A 95 1.74 -18.96 20.14
N GLY A 96 1.44 -19.22 18.87
CA GLY A 96 0.11 -18.99 18.31
C GLY A 96 -0.11 -17.53 17.89
N GLY A 97 -1.09 -17.33 17.01
CA GLY A 97 -1.31 -16.05 16.34
C GLY A 97 -0.67 -15.96 14.96
N ARG A 98 -0.98 -14.87 14.27
CA ARG A 98 -0.43 -14.53 12.96
C ARG A 98 0.11 -13.11 12.98
N GLU A 99 0.96 -12.82 12.01
CA GLU A 99 1.41 -11.48 11.69
C GLU A 99 1.41 -11.32 10.17
N VAL A 100 1.25 -10.08 9.70
CA VAL A 100 1.45 -9.72 8.29
C VAL A 100 2.65 -8.79 8.24
N GLN A 101 3.69 -9.22 7.53
CA GLN A 101 4.88 -8.42 7.24
C GLN A 101 4.66 -7.69 5.92
N ILE A 102 4.94 -6.39 5.93
CA ILE A 102 4.73 -5.48 4.82
C ILE A 102 6.07 -4.81 4.51
N ASP A 103 6.65 -5.16 3.37
CA ASP A 103 7.88 -4.56 2.88
C ASP A 103 7.53 -3.28 2.11
N LEU A 104 8.18 -2.18 2.48
CA LEU A 104 7.91 -0.83 1.98
C LEU A 104 9.15 -0.26 1.29
N ASN A 105 8.95 0.38 0.15
CA ASN A 105 9.99 1.20 -0.46
C ASN A 105 10.02 2.58 0.22
N ARG A 106 11.05 2.84 1.03
CA ARG A 106 11.26 4.17 1.64
C ARG A 106 12.53 4.78 1.08
N ALA A 107 12.35 5.68 0.10
CA ALA A 107 13.40 6.42 -0.58
C ALA A 107 14.48 5.53 -1.24
N ARG A 108 15.43 5.02 -0.45
CA ARG A 108 16.57 4.20 -0.90
C ARG A 108 16.69 2.86 -0.18
N ALA A 109 15.76 2.51 0.69
CA ALA A 109 15.81 1.27 1.45
C ALA A 109 14.44 0.61 1.52
N THR A 110 14.44 -0.73 1.45
CA THR A 110 13.28 -1.52 1.83
C THR A 110 13.24 -1.65 3.34
N VAL A 111 12.13 -1.26 3.95
CA VAL A 111 11.88 -1.49 5.39
C VAL A 111 10.68 -2.41 5.55
N THR A 112 10.71 -3.26 6.58
CA THR A 112 9.60 -4.16 6.89
C THR A 112 8.84 -3.64 8.10
N GLU A 113 7.57 -3.33 7.91
CA GLU A 113 6.61 -3.13 9.00
C GLU A 113 5.87 -4.43 9.28
N THR A 114 5.40 -4.64 10.51
CA THR A 114 4.69 -5.86 10.91
C THR A 114 3.39 -5.49 11.59
N LEU A 115 2.27 -5.98 11.08
CA LEU A 115 0.94 -5.86 11.68
C LEU A 115 0.60 -7.15 12.44
N ASP A 116 0.25 -7.03 13.72
CA ASP A 116 -0.01 -8.16 14.61
C ASP A 116 -1.47 -8.63 14.59
N PHE A 117 -1.66 -9.94 14.50
CA PHE A 117 -2.97 -10.61 14.51
C PHE A 117 -3.04 -11.68 15.61
N SER A 118 -2.34 -11.48 16.73
CA SER A 118 -2.35 -12.43 17.86
C SER A 118 -3.68 -12.41 18.61
N GLY A 119 -4.40 -11.27 18.60
CA GLY A 119 -5.74 -11.15 19.19
C GLY A 119 -6.84 -11.73 18.30
N GLN A 120 -6.70 -11.59 16.97
CA GLN A 120 -7.66 -12.04 15.97
C GLN A 120 -6.98 -12.71 14.77
N PRO A 121 -6.47 -13.95 14.90
CA PRO A 121 -5.64 -14.56 13.86
C PRO A 121 -6.35 -14.81 12.53
N GLY A 122 -7.68 -14.96 12.55
CA GLY A 122 -8.48 -15.15 11.33
C GLY A 122 -8.49 -13.92 10.42
N ALA A 123 -8.40 -12.71 10.99
CA ALA A 123 -8.37 -11.48 10.20
C ALA A 123 -7.12 -11.34 9.33
N ALA A 124 -6.02 -12.01 9.69
CA ALA A 124 -4.75 -11.92 8.97
C ALA A 124 -4.87 -12.35 7.50
N GLU A 125 -5.73 -13.33 7.20
CA GLU A 125 -5.93 -13.81 5.82
C GLU A 125 -6.58 -12.75 4.93
N TYR A 126 -7.62 -12.07 5.44
CA TYR A 126 -8.31 -11.02 4.70
C TYR A 126 -7.41 -9.80 4.48
N VAL A 127 -6.69 -9.37 5.52
CA VAL A 127 -5.78 -8.22 5.41
C VAL A 127 -4.58 -8.55 4.52
N GLU A 128 -3.98 -9.74 4.65
CA GLU A 128 -2.92 -10.18 3.73
C GLU A 128 -3.41 -10.17 2.29
N ARG A 129 -4.56 -10.78 2.01
CA ARG A 129 -5.11 -10.88 0.66
C ARG A 129 -5.42 -9.50 0.08
N PHE A 130 -6.00 -8.60 0.87
CA PHE A 130 -6.21 -7.21 0.47
C PHE A 130 -4.88 -6.54 0.07
N LEU A 131 -3.86 -6.61 0.93
CA LEU A 131 -2.57 -5.96 0.66
C LEU A 131 -1.82 -6.61 -0.52
N GLN A 132 -1.99 -7.91 -0.75
CA GLN A 132 -1.49 -8.57 -1.98
C GLN A 132 -2.16 -8.02 -3.24
N GLN A 133 -3.45 -7.68 -3.20
CA GLN A 133 -4.13 -7.05 -4.33
C GLN A 133 -3.71 -5.60 -4.53
N VAL A 134 -3.46 -4.87 -3.45
CA VAL A 134 -2.83 -3.54 -3.51
C VAL A 134 -1.51 -3.62 -4.27
N LEU A 135 -0.64 -4.56 -3.90
CA LEU A 135 0.62 -4.80 -4.59
C LEU A 135 0.39 -5.15 -6.07
N ALA A 136 -0.56 -6.05 -6.38
CA ALA A 136 -0.85 -6.45 -7.75
C ALA A 136 -1.36 -5.28 -8.64
N VAL A 137 -2.10 -4.33 -8.06
CA VAL A 137 -2.56 -3.12 -8.75
C VAL A 137 -1.41 -2.12 -8.93
N GLY A 138 -0.56 -1.94 -7.91
CA GLY A 138 0.61 -1.05 -7.99
C GLY A 138 1.72 -1.57 -8.92
N VAL A 139 1.79 -2.89 -9.13
CA VAL A 139 2.72 -3.56 -10.05
C VAL A 139 2.19 -3.59 -11.49
N ARG A 140 0.93 -3.18 -11.74
CA ARG A 140 0.47 -3.03 -13.12
C ARG A 140 1.43 -2.07 -13.83
N PRO A 141 2.11 -2.52 -14.90
CA PRO A 141 2.82 -1.58 -15.74
C PRO A 141 1.78 -0.54 -16.16
N GLU A 142 2.11 0.73 -15.98
CA GLU A 142 1.57 1.77 -16.84
C GLU A 142 1.58 1.17 -18.26
N ALA A 143 0.41 1.19 -18.94
CA ALA A 143 0.21 0.48 -20.21
C ALA A 143 1.50 0.53 -21.03
N PRO A 144 2.03 -0.61 -21.52
CA PRO A 144 3.35 -0.64 -22.12
C PRO A 144 3.41 0.50 -23.12
N ALA A 145 4.35 1.43 -22.92
CA ALA A 145 4.65 2.42 -23.93
C ALA A 145 4.76 1.64 -25.25
N PRO A 146 4.11 2.09 -26.34
CA PRO A 146 4.10 1.36 -27.60
C PRO A 146 5.53 0.93 -27.89
N ASP A 147 5.74 -0.39 -27.99
CA ASP A 147 7.05 -0.97 -28.18
C ASP A 147 7.62 -0.37 -29.48
N PRO A 148 8.64 0.51 -29.41
CA PRO A 148 9.16 1.18 -30.59
C PRO A 148 9.87 0.18 -31.53
N THR A 149 10.00 -1.08 -31.12
CA THR A 149 10.57 -2.16 -31.94
C THR A 149 9.50 -3.03 -32.61
N ALA A 150 8.22 -2.83 -32.33
CA ALA A 150 7.13 -3.61 -32.93
C ALA A 150 6.98 -3.38 -34.45
N ASP A 151 7.49 -2.26 -34.98
CA ASP A 151 7.50 -1.94 -36.41
C ASP A 151 8.92 -1.70 -36.93
N GLY A 152 9.82 -2.69 -36.81
CA GLY A 152 10.94 -2.91 -37.75
C GLY A 152 11.92 -1.76 -38.07
N GLY A 153 11.87 -0.64 -37.37
CA GLY A 153 12.67 0.56 -37.55
C GLY A 153 12.48 1.47 -36.35
N THR A 154 13.59 1.95 -35.79
CA THR A 154 13.57 2.87 -34.65
C THR A 154 12.84 4.14 -35.06
N ASP A 155 11.63 4.34 -34.56
CA ASP A 155 10.93 5.61 -34.72
C ASP A 155 11.65 6.67 -33.87
N HIS A 156 12.50 7.48 -34.52
CA HIS A 156 13.30 8.51 -33.86
C HIS A 156 12.44 9.53 -33.12
N LEU A 157 11.19 9.74 -33.55
CA LEU A 157 10.24 10.61 -32.86
C LEU A 157 9.84 10.00 -31.52
N ALA A 158 9.51 8.71 -31.51
CA ALA A 158 9.14 7.99 -30.29
C ALA A 158 10.31 7.94 -29.28
N VAL A 159 11.55 7.81 -29.76
CA VAL A 159 12.74 7.85 -28.91
C VAL A 159 12.97 9.25 -28.33
N ALA A 160 12.80 10.31 -29.13
CA ALA A 160 12.92 11.68 -28.65
C ALA A 160 11.88 12.01 -27.55
N GLU A 161 10.63 11.61 -27.75
CA GLU A 161 9.56 11.79 -26.76
C GLU A 161 9.81 11.02 -25.46
N ALA A 162 10.42 9.84 -25.54
CA ALA A 162 10.80 9.07 -24.35
C ALA A 162 11.93 9.77 -23.56
N LEU A 163 12.91 10.34 -24.25
CA LEU A 163 14.00 11.09 -23.61
C LEU A 163 13.50 12.39 -22.97
N ASP A 164 12.56 13.10 -23.62
CA ASP A 164 11.90 14.30 -23.06
C ASP A 164 11.21 13.99 -21.73
N ARG A 165 10.52 12.85 -21.66
CA ARG A 165 9.87 12.39 -20.41
C ARG A 165 10.88 12.11 -19.30
N LEU A 166 12.02 11.50 -19.62
CA LEU A 166 13.05 11.21 -18.62
C LEU A 166 13.67 12.49 -18.05
N VAL A 167 13.84 13.52 -18.89
CA VAL A 167 14.27 14.85 -18.43
C VAL A 167 13.20 15.48 -17.52
N ALA A 168 11.93 15.47 -17.93
CA ALA A 168 10.83 16.03 -17.15
C ALA A 168 10.68 15.36 -15.78
N LEU A 169 11.00 14.06 -15.69
CA LEU A 169 11.01 13.27 -14.46
C LEU A 169 12.30 13.45 -13.62
N GLY A 170 13.28 14.24 -14.07
CA GLY A 170 14.58 14.41 -13.41
C GLY A 170 15.45 13.16 -13.40
N ARG A 171 15.15 12.18 -14.27
CA ARG A 171 15.86 10.90 -14.39
C ARG A 171 16.97 10.92 -15.44
N LEU A 172 17.02 11.97 -16.26
CA LEU A 172 18.04 12.18 -17.28
C LEU A 172 18.43 13.66 -17.31
N ALA A 173 19.72 13.97 -17.43
CA ALA A 173 20.18 15.34 -17.62
C ALA A 173 20.01 15.76 -19.09
N GLU A 174 19.72 17.04 -19.33
CA GLU A 174 19.55 17.60 -20.68
C GLU A 174 20.75 17.31 -21.60
N ALA A 175 21.96 17.34 -21.05
CA ALA A 175 23.19 17.04 -21.77
C ALA A 175 23.33 15.56 -22.16
N ASP A 176 22.79 14.63 -21.36
CA ASP A 176 22.76 13.20 -21.69
C ASP A 176 21.70 12.92 -22.76
N ARG A 177 20.54 13.58 -22.68
CA ARG A 177 19.51 13.54 -23.72
C ARG A 177 20.07 13.94 -25.08
N GLN A 178 20.79 15.07 -25.17
CA GLN A 178 21.34 15.54 -26.44
C GLN A 178 22.33 14.54 -27.04
N ARG A 179 23.23 13.99 -26.21
CA ARG A 179 24.19 12.94 -26.66
C ARG A 179 23.49 11.70 -27.22
N MET A 180 22.37 11.30 -26.63
CA MET A 180 21.59 10.16 -27.08
C MET A 180 20.84 10.44 -28.39
N LEU A 181 20.37 11.66 -28.61
CA LEU A 181 19.76 12.07 -29.87
C LEU A 181 20.79 12.16 -31.00
N ASP A 182 21.98 12.69 -30.72
CA ASP A 182 23.06 12.79 -31.72
C ASP A 182 23.50 11.39 -32.19
N ALA A 183 23.58 10.42 -31.27
CA ALA A 183 23.93 9.03 -31.59
C ALA A 183 22.91 8.30 -32.49
N LEU A 184 21.67 8.81 -32.57
CA LEU A 184 20.63 8.28 -33.47
C LEU A 184 20.69 8.90 -34.88
N GLY A 185 21.37 10.05 -35.04
CA GLY A 185 21.52 10.74 -36.33
C GLY A 185 22.71 10.28 -37.17
N ASP A 186 23.66 9.55 -36.59
CA ASP A 186 24.92 9.12 -37.23
C ASP A 186 24.89 7.68 -37.81
N GLY A 187 23.69 7.11 -38.04
CA GLY A 187 23.46 5.74 -38.52
C GLY A 187 22.96 5.63 -39.95
#